data_AF-A0A2N8I195-F1
#
_entry.id   AF-A0A2N8I195-F1
#
_cell.length_a   1.000
_cell.length_b   1.000
_cell.length_c   1.000
_cell.angle_alpha   90.00
_cell.angle_beta   90.00
_cell.angle_gamma   90.00
#
_symmetry.space_group_name_H-M   'P 1'
#
loop_
_entity.id
_entity.type
_entity.pdbx_description
1 polymer ?
#
loop_
_entity_poly.entity_id
_entity_poly.type
_entity_poly.pdbx_seq_one_letter_code
_entity_poly.pdbx_strand_id
1 'polypeptide(L)'
;MNLHLILASLTATLSLGIAAQAAPAKVACVGDSITFGTGLKPGETRYPQVLATLMGPDFDVRGFGNPGKTAGDYPGQAGRWYGSTREHKQALEFKADIYICNLGINDTGRWWNPELFSKGYDALLHAWKNANPKTRFFAWGLLGPDYRGPLNKKAFPGNCYPDVRKYAGSDNGSSANRPEAEKLIAAVARKYKVSLFDALHPLSDHPEWYVDGLHPTEQGARRIAEITFAKLAKSLRLKQPAPRLEPGTGNVIINNPGNSGILLDGWKLTDGTNTLIFENSTVIHPKDRLIIAIGPETQKDPTKPLQIKSSQSPAAFRLIPAKKY
;
A
#
# COMPACT_ATOMS: atom_id res chain seq x y z
N MET A 1 21.36 -4.55 82.22
CA MET A 1 22.50 -4.59 81.27
C MET A 1 22.05 -5.43 80.08
N ASN A 2 22.29 -4.94 78.85
CA ASN A 2 22.05 -5.57 77.53
C ASN A 2 20.58 -5.47 77.05
N LEU A 3 20.15 -4.41 76.35
CA LEU A 3 20.56 -3.90 75.02
C LEU A 3 20.53 -4.99 73.95
N HIS A 4 19.50 -4.97 73.09
CA HIS A 4 19.61 -5.16 71.63
C HIS A 4 18.31 -4.71 70.94
N LEU A 5 18.35 -3.50 70.37
CA LEU A 5 17.44 -3.09 69.29
C LEU A 5 17.85 -3.85 68.03
N ILE A 6 16.88 -4.46 67.33
CA ILE A 6 17.05 -4.87 65.93
C ILE A 6 16.04 -4.06 65.12
N LEU A 7 16.55 -3.02 64.47
CA LEU A 7 15.82 -2.20 63.50
C LEU A 7 15.84 -2.95 62.16
N ALA A 8 14.74 -3.62 61.80
CA ALA A 8 14.59 -4.19 60.48
C ALA A 8 14.21 -3.08 59.49
N SER A 9 15.20 -2.52 58.79
CA SER A 9 14.97 -1.55 57.71
C SER A 9 14.40 -2.29 56.49
N LEU A 10 13.11 -2.14 56.24
CA LEU A 10 12.44 -2.64 55.04
C LEU A 10 12.76 -1.69 53.87
N THR A 11 13.87 -1.91 53.16
CA THR A 11 14.14 -1.23 51.88
C THR A 11 13.26 -1.85 50.79
N ALA A 12 12.08 -1.28 50.57
CA ALA A 12 11.28 -1.56 49.39
C ALA A 12 11.95 -0.91 48.17
N THR A 13 12.77 -1.66 47.45
CA THR A 13 13.25 -1.26 46.12
C THR A 13 12.09 -1.27 45.15
N LEU A 14 11.51 -0.09 44.91
CA LEU A 14 10.57 0.15 43.81
C LEU A 14 11.32 -0.09 42.49
N SER A 15 11.20 -1.29 41.94
CA SER A 15 11.66 -1.58 40.59
C SER A 15 10.70 -0.87 39.63
N LEU A 16 11.01 0.38 39.27
CA LEU A 16 10.41 1.04 38.12
C LEU A 16 10.79 0.24 36.88
N GLY A 17 9.97 -0.74 36.54
CA GLY A 17 10.08 -1.48 35.29
C GLY A 17 9.89 -0.50 34.15
N ILE A 18 10.99 -0.08 33.53
CA ILE A 18 10.96 0.58 32.22
C ILE A 18 10.44 -0.49 31.26
N ALA A 19 9.15 -0.42 30.91
CA ALA A 19 8.60 -1.25 29.86
C ALA A 19 9.38 -0.93 28.58
N ALA A 20 10.27 -1.85 28.16
CA ALA A 20 10.97 -1.71 26.90
C ALA A 20 9.92 -1.71 25.78
N GLN A 21 9.75 -0.56 25.12
CA GLN A 21 8.91 -0.47 23.94
C GLN A 21 9.47 -1.46 22.91
N ALA A 22 8.62 -2.38 22.44
CA ALA A 22 9.04 -3.34 21.42
C ALA A 22 9.57 -2.60 20.18
N ALA A 23 10.65 -3.10 19.59
CA ALA A 23 11.20 -2.51 18.38
C ALA A 23 10.14 -2.50 17.26
N PRO A 24 10.07 -1.43 16.44
CA PRO A 24 9.12 -1.36 15.34
C PRO A 24 9.25 -2.55 14.39
N ALA A 25 8.11 -3.10 13.95
CA ALA A 25 8.08 -4.18 12.98
C ALA A 25 8.60 -3.68 11.63
N LYS A 26 9.49 -4.44 10.99
CA LYS A 26 10.19 -4.01 9.78
C LYS A 26 9.38 -4.35 8.53
N VAL A 27 9.17 -3.36 7.67
CA VAL A 27 8.45 -3.51 6.39
C VAL A 27 9.35 -3.09 5.24
N ALA A 28 9.65 -4.02 4.34
CA ALA A 28 10.42 -3.76 3.13
C ALA A 28 9.51 -3.68 1.91
N CYS A 29 9.39 -2.49 1.33
CA CYS A 29 8.84 -2.31 -0.01
C CYS A 29 9.95 -2.58 -1.02
N VAL A 30 9.90 -3.71 -1.73
CA VAL A 30 10.88 -4.13 -2.73
C VAL A 30 10.26 -4.03 -4.12
N GLY A 31 11.01 -3.53 -5.11
CA GLY A 31 10.45 -3.37 -6.44
C GLY A 31 11.34 -2.61 -7.40
N ASP A 32 10.72 -2.14 -8.47
CA ASP A 32 11.40 -1.47 -9.56
C ASP A 32 11.38 0.08 -9.43
N SER A 33 11.25 0.78 -10.57
CA SER A 33 11.18 2.23 -10.67
C SER A 33 9.96 2.82 -9.95
N ILE A 34 8.84 2.09 -9.86
CA ILE A 34 7.67 2.56 -9.13
C ILE A 34 7.97 2.63 -7.62
N THR A 35 8.71 1.64 -7.10
CA THR A 35 9.16 1.63 -5.70
C THR A 35 10.27 2.64 -5.44
N PHE A 36 11.14 2.83 -6.43
CA PHE A 36 12.21 3.83 -6.36
C PHE A 36 11.67 5.27 -6.35
N GLY A 37 10.54 5.52 -7.02
CA GLY A 37 9.96 6.86 -7.21
C GLY A 37 10.42 7.57 -8.47
N THR A 38 10.71 6.84 -9.56
CA THR A 38 11.07 7.46 -10.85
C THR A 38 9.97 8.43 -11.29
N GLY A 39 10.37 9.60 -11.80
CA GLY A 39 9.44 10.64 -12.25
C GLY A 39 9.05 11.66 -11.17
N LEU A 40 9.31 11.38 -9.89
CA LEU A 40 9.09 12.33 -8.81
C LEU A 40 10.19 13.39 -8.74
N LYS A 41 9.81 14.62 -8.40
CA LYS A 41 10.71 15.76 -8.21
C LYS A 41 11.31 15.75 -6.79
N PRO A 42 12.44 16.44 -6.57
CA PRO A 42 12.96 16.64 -5.22
C PRO A 42 11.89 17.23 -4.29
N GLY A 43 11.69 16.59 -3.14
CA GLY A 43 10.67 16.98 -2.15
C GLY A 43 9.34 16.22 -2.28
N GLU A 44 9.04 15.61 -3.43
CA GLU A 44 7.86 14.76 -3.59
C GLU A 44 8.06 13.40 -2.90
N THR A 45 6.96 12.85 -2.40
CA THR A 45 6.97 11.64 -1.57
C THR A 45 6.73 10.37 -2.37
N ARG A 46 7.57 9.36 -2.13
CA ARG A 46 7.45 8.02 -2.72
C ARG A 46 6.42 7.20 -1.96
N TYR A 47 5.77 6.23 -2.61
CA TYR A 47 4.75 5.43 -1.95
C TYR A 47 5.25 4.71 -0.67
N PRO A 48 6.51 4.20 -0.57
CA PRO A 48 6.98 3.61 0.69
C PRO A 48 7.06 4.62 1.84
N GLN A 49 7.34 5.89 1.54
CA GLN A 49 7.38 6.96 2.55
C GLN A 49 5.98 7.33 3.02
N VAL A 50 5.02 7.45 2.09
CA VAL A 50 3.60 7.67 2.46
C VAL A 50 3.07 6.47 3.25
N LEU A 51 3.44 5.25 2.87
CA LEU A 51 3.07 4.04 3.60
C LEU A 51 3.67 4.03 5.01
N ALA A 52 4.91 4.51 5.21
CA ALA A 52 5.51 4.66 6.54
C ALA A 52 4.64 5.53 7.45
N THR A 53 4.19 6.68 6.94
CA THR A 53 3.27 7.59 7.64
C THR A 53 1.95 6.91 7.98
N LEU A 54 1.37 6.15 7.06
CA LEU A 54 0.11 5.44 7.28
C LEU A 54 0.25 4.27 8.28
N MET A 55 1.36 3.54 8.27
CA MET A 55 1.61 2.43 9.19
C MET A 55 1.91 2.93 10.62
N GLY A 56 2.47 4.13 10.75
CA GLY A 56 2.75 4.76 12.04
C GLY A 56 3.99 4.21 12.75
N PRO A 57 4.26 4.65 13.98
CA PRO A 57 5.54 4.44 14.66
C PRO A 57 5.83 2.98 15.08
N ASP A 58 4.81 2.12 15.09
CA ASP A 58 4.99 0.70 15.39
C ASP A 58 5.66 -0.06 14.22
N PHE A 59 5.93 0.61 13.09
CA PHE A 59 6.53 0.03 11.90
C PHE A 59 7.71 0.87 11.38
N ASP A 60 8.81 0.18 11.02
CA ASP A 60 9.92 0.76 10.25
C ASP A 60 9.73 0.35 8.78
N VAL A 61 9.12 1.23 8.00
CA VAL A 61 8.84 1.00 6.58
C VAL A 61 9.94 1.63 5.72
N ARG A 62 10.56 0.82 4.86
CA ARG A 62 11.64 1.26 3.96
C ARG A 62 11.41 0.83 2.52
N GLY A 63 11.80 1.69 1.59
CA GLY A 63 11.81 1.41 0.16
C GLY A 63 13.16 0.89 -0.31
N PHE A 64 13.15 -0.21 -1.05
CA PHE A 64 14.30 -0.85 -1.69
C PHE A 64 14.04 -1.00 -3.20
N GLY A 65 13.59 0.09 -3.82
CA GLY A 65 13.30 0.12 -5.25
C GLY A 65 14.55 0.33 -6.09
N ASN A 66 14.69 -0.38 -7.21
CA ASN A 66 15.74 -0.10 -8.19
C ASN A 66 15.14 0.02 -9.61
N PRO A 67 15.32 1.14 -10.33
CA PRO A 67 14.68 1.37 -11.62
C PRO A 67 14.94 0.29 -12.69
N GLY A 68 13.87 -0.06 -13.43
CA GLY A 68 13.94 -0.92 -14.61
C GLY A 68 14.21 -2.40 -14.36
N LYS A 69 14.16 -2.84 -13.09
CA LYS A 69 14.48 -4.23 -12.69
C LYS A 69 13.34 -5.21 -12.88
N THR A 70 13.74 -6.43 -13.23
CA THR A 70 12.90 -7.60 -13.44
C THR A 70 12.96 -8.54 -12.24
N ALA A 71 11.92 -9.33 -12.04
CA ALA A 71 11.94 -10.45 -11.12
C ALA A 71 12.80 -11.62 -11.66
N GLY A 72 12.65 -11.91 -12.96
CA GLY A 72 13.42 -12.90 -13.70
C GLY A 72 14.82 -12.41 -14.07
N ASP A 73 15.74 -13.36 -14.25
CA ASP A 73 17.05 -13.12 -14.86
C ASP A 73 17.00 -13.61 -16.32
N TYR A 74 17.17 -12.70 -17.27
CA TYR A 74 16.91 -12.96 -18.69
C TYR A 74 18.21 -12.86 -19.50
N PRO A 75 18.52 -13.86 -20.34
CA PRO A 75 19.64 -13.79 -21.29
C PRO A 75 19.58 -12.52 -22.14
N GLY A 76 20.71 -11.83 -22.29
CA GLY A 76 20.79 -10.58 -23.05
C GLY A 76 20.14 -9.37 -22.38
N GLN A 77 19.74 -9.46 -21.11
CA GLN A 77 19.24 -8.36 -20.27
C GLN A 77 20.13 -8.16 -19.03
N ALA A 78 21.45 -8.20 -19.24
CA ALA A 78 22.43 -8.15 -18.16
C ALA A 78 22.18 -6.94 -17.23
N GLY A 79 22.19 -7.20 -15.92
CA GLY A 79 21.96 -6.17 -14.90
C GLY A 79 20.50 -5.80 -14.66
N ARG A 80 19.51 -6.39 -15.35
CA ARG A 80 18.08 -6.12 -15.08
C ARG A 80 17.50 -6.95 -13.95
N TRP A 81 18.08 -8.09 -13.63
CA TRP A 81 17.60 -8.90 -12.51
C TRP A 81 17.70 -8.14 -11.18
N TYR A 82 16.60 -8.03 -10.45
CA TYR A 82 16.58 -7.37 -9.14
C TYR A 82 17.49 -8.08 -8.12
N GLY A 83 17.62 -9.41 -8.21
CA GLY A 83 18.36 -10.23 -7.25
C GLY A 83 19.84 -9.86 -7.11
N SER A 84 20.46 -9.26 -8.14
CA SER A 84 21.85 -8.84 -8.14
C SER A 84 22.06 -7.37 -7.72
N THR A 85 21.01 -6.66 -7.29
CA THR A 85 21.10 -5.24 -6.95
C THR A 85 21.59 -5.00 -5.53
N ARG A 86 22.13 -3.79 -5.29
CA ARG A 86 22.48 -3.34 -3.94
C ARG A 86 21.24 -3.26 -3.05
N GLU A 87 20.12 -2.80 -3.59
CA GLU A 87 18.85 -2.63 -2.88
C GLU A 87 18.28 -3.98 -2.44
N HIS A 88 18.39 -5.02 -3.26
CA HIS A 88 18.04 -6.37 -2.86
C HIS A 88 18.91 -6.87 -1.70
N LYS A 89 20.23 -6.64 -1.75
CA LYS A 89 21.14 -6.98 -0.65
C LYS A 89 20.76 -6.24 0.64
N GLN A 90 20.47 -4.94 0.55
CA GLN A 90 20.03 -4.15 1.70
C GLN A 90 18.69 -4.64 2.26
N ALA A 91 17.76 -5.07 1.39
CA ALA A 91 16.48 -5.64 1.82
C ALA A 91 16.66 -6.98 2.56
N LEU A 92 17.64 -7.80 2.18
CA LEU A 92 18.01 -9.03 2.91
C LEU A 92 18.64 -8.72 4.27
N GLU A 93 19.56 -7.75 4.31
CA GLU A 93 20.22 -7.31 5.56
C GLU A 93 19.23 -6.68 6.54
N PHE A 94 18.19 -6.02 6.03
CA PHE A 94 17.13 -5.44 6.85
C PHE A 94 16.32 -6.50 7.61
N LYS A 95 16.24 -7.73 7.08
CA LYS A 95 15.53 -8.88 7.65
C LYS A 95 14.08 -8.53 8.02
N ALA A 96 13.33 -8.03 7.04
CA ALA A 96 12.00 -7.49 7.29
C ALA A 96 11.02 -8.56 7.80
N ASP A 97 10.12 -8.16 8.70
CA ASP A 97 8.98 -8.97 9.14
C ASP A 97 7.91 -9.07 8.05
N ILE A 98 7.85 -8.06 7.18
CA ILE A 98 6.95 -7.98 6.04
C ILE A 98 7.72 -7.54 4.80
N TYR A 99 7.65 -8.32 3.72
CA TYR A 99 8.09 -7.88 2.38
C TYR A 99 6.87 -7.61 1.50
N ILE A 100 6.90 -6.49 0.77
CA ILE A 100 5.87 -6.06 -0.19
C ILE A 100 6.54 -5.94 -1.56
N CYS A 101 6.26 -6.89 -2.46
CA CYS A 101 6.88 -6.95 -3.78
C CYS A 101 6.04 -6.27 -4.86
N ASN A 102 6.67 -5.34 -5.58
CA ASN A 102 6.18 -4.70 -6.79
C ASN A 102 7.19 -4.91 -7.94
N LEU A 103 7.35 -6.16 -8.37
CA LEU A 103 8.11 -6.54 -9.57
C LEU A 103 7.20 -7.28 -10.54
N GLY A 104 7.45 -7.11 -11.84
CA GLY A 104 6.79 -7.87 -12.90
C GLY A 104 6.53 -7.07 -14.16
N ILE A 105 6.35 -5.75 -14.08
CA ILE A 105 6.05 -4.92 -15.27
C ILE A 105 7.25 -4.91 -16.23
N ASN A 106 8.47 -4.85 -15.71
CA ASN A 106 9.67 -4.89 -16.55
C ASN A 106 9.95 -6.29 -17.13
N ASP A 107 9.35 -7.35 -16.60
CA ASP A 107 9.56 -8.71 -17.07
C ASP A 107 8.83 -8.97 -18.39
N THR A 108 7.67 -8.33 -18.58
CA THR A 108 6.73 -8.58 -19.68
C THR A 108 7.14 -7.97 -21.03
N GLY A 109 8.35 -7.41 -21.15
CA GLY A 109 8.89 -6.89 -22.42
C GLY A 109 9.25 -7.98 -23.43
N ARG A 110 9.92 -7.60 -24.53
CA ARG A 110 10.29 -8.51 -25.64
C ARG A 110 11.14 -9.75 -25.27
N TRP A 111 11.74 -9.77 -24.07
CA TRP A 111 12.53 -10.88 -23.53
C TRP A 111 11.70 -11.84 -22.67
N TRP A 112 10.37 -11.68 -22.65
CA TRP A 112 9.47 -12.47 -21.84
C TRP A 112 9.75 -13.97 -21.97
N ASN A 113 9.89 -14.61 -20.82
CA ASN A 113 9.98 -16.04 -20.68
C ASN A 113 9.31 -16.43 -19.35
N PRO A 114 8.20 -17.21 -19.39
CA PRO A 114 7.42 -17.52 -18.19
C PRO A 114 8.16 -18.41 -17.19
N GLU A 115 9.07 -19.26 -17.67
CA GLU A 115 9.89 -20.12 -16.80
C GLU A 115 10.91 -19.30 -16.01
N LEU A 116 11.64 -18.40 -16.70
CA LEU A 116 12.62 -17.52 -16.06
C LEU A 116 11.95 -16.52 -15.11
N PHE A 117 10.76 -16.03 -15.46
CA PHE A 117 9.95 -15.20 -14.57
C PHE A 117 9.61 -15.93 -13.26
N SER A 118 9.04 -17.13 -13.37
CA SER A 118 8.65 -17.94 -12.21
C SER A 118 9.85 -18.31 -11.35
N LYS A 119 10.96 -18.71 -11.98
CA LYS A 119 12.22 -19.04 -11.29
C LYS A 119 12.81 -17.84 -10.55
N GLY A 120 12.80 -16.65 -11.16
CA GLY A 120 13.29 -15.43 -10.53
C GLY A 120 12.44 -15.01 -9.33
N TYR A 121 11.11 -15.02 -9.48
CA TYR A 121 10.19 -14.74 -8.38
C TYR A 121 10.34 -15.73 -7.22
N ASP A 122 10.51 -17.03 -7.54
CA ASP A 122 10.78 -18.08 -6.56
C ASP A 122 12.08 -17.83 -5.79
N ALA A 123 13.17 -17.51 -6.51
CA ALA A 123 14.47 -17.23 -5.93
C ALA A 123 14.44 -16.02 -4.98
N LEU A 124 13.75 -14.94 -5.36
CA LEU A 124 13.60 -13.74 -4.52
C LEU A 124 12.82 -14.02 -3.24
N LEU A 125 11.64 -14.67 -3.34
CA LEU A 125 10.83 -15.04 -2.17
C LEU A 125 11.56 -16.01 -1.25
N HIS A 126 12.29 -16.98 -1.82
CA HIS A 126 13.12 -17.90 -1.06
C HIS A 126 14.25 -17.18 -0.32
N ALA A 127 14.95 -16.26 -0.97
CA ALA A 127 16.02 -15.48 -0.34
C ALA A 127 15.50 -14.64 0.84
N TRP A 128 14.37 -13.94 0.68
CA TRP A 128 13.76 -13.18 1.77
C TRP A 128 13.28 -14.07 2.92
N LYS A 129 12.74 -15.25 2.60
CA LYS A 129 12.32 -16.25 3.61
C LYS A 129 13.51 -16.79 4.39
N ASN A 130 14.65 -17.02 3.73
CA ASN A 130 15.88 -17.44 4.40
C ASN A 130 16.45 -16.33 5.30
N ALA A 131 16.38 -15.07 4.87
CA ALA A 131 16.83 -13.93 5.66
C ALA A 131 15.98 -13.73 6.93
N ASN A 132 14.66 -13.98 6.86
CA ASN A 132 13.76 -14.03 8.01
C ASN A 132 12.69 -15.13 7.85
N PRO A 133 12.86 -16.30 8.50
CA PRO A 133 11.90 -17.41 8.41
C PRO A 133 10.49 -17.10 8.91
N LYS A 134 10.30 -16.02 9.68
CA LYS A 134 8.97 -15.58 10.16
C LYS A 134 8.30 -14.54 9.26
N THR A 135 8.97 -14.13 8.19
CA THR A 135 8.48 -13.05 7.33
C THR A 135 7.13 -13.38 6.68
N ARG A 136 6.31 -12.35 6.50
CA ARG A 136 5.03 -12.37 5.79
C ARG A 136 5.19 -11.66 4.45
N PHE A 137 4.63 -12.23 3.40
CA PHE A 137 4.76 -11.70 2.05
C PHE A 137 3.47 -11.07 1.55
N PHE A 138 3.61 -9.93 0.90
CA PHE A 138 2.60 -9.29 0.09
C PHE A 138 3.18 -9.02 -1.30
N ALA A 139 2.34 -9.06 -2.33
CA ALA A 139 2.76 -8.69 -3.67
C ALA A 139 1.58 -8.14 -4.48
N TRP A 140 1.91 -7.36 -5.49
CA TRP A 140 0.95 -6.91 -6.50
C TRP A 140 0.56 -8.13 -7.33
N GLY A 141 -0.66 -8.64 -7.13
CA GLY A 141 -1.18 -9.80 -7.87
C GLY A 141 -1.72 -9.41 -9.23
N LEU A 142 -2.36 -8.24 -9.30
CA LEU A 142 -2.56 -7.47 -10.53
C LEU A 142 -1.61 -6.29 -10.44
N LEU A 143 -0.74 -6.15 -11.45
CA LEU A 143 0.30 -5.12 -11.45
C LEU A 143 -0.33 -3.72 -11.62
N GLY A 144 0.43 -2.63 -11.42
CA GLY A 144 -0.10 -1.27 -11.61
C GLY A 144 -0.26 -0.90 -13.08
N PRO A 145 -1.19 0.00 -13.45
CA PRO A 145 -1.44 0.41 -14.82
C PRO A 145 -0.18 0.71 -15.64
N ASP A 146 -0.20 0.28 -16.91
CA ASP A 146 0.68 0.76 -17.98
C ASP A 146 -0.19 1.36 -19.09
N TYR A 147 -0.20 2.69 -19.17
CA TYR A 147 -0.97 3.45 -20.15
C TYR A 147 -0.23 3.63 -21.48
N ARG A 148 0.97 3.07 -21.63
CA ARG A 148 1.69 3.11 -22.90
C ARG A 148 1.06 2.09 -23.85
N GLY A 149 1.15 2.37 -25.15
CA GLY A 149 0.63 1.50 -26.19
C GLY A 149 -0.11 2.25 -27.29
N PRO A 150 -0.42 1.56 -28.39
CA PRO A 150 -1.09 2.18 -29.52
C PRO A 150 -2.52 2.62 -29.14
N LEU A 151 -2.91 3.82 -29.57
CA LEU A 151 -4.27 4.35 -29.39
C LEU A 151 -5.31 3.38 -29.95
N ASN A 152 -6.39 3.17 -29.20
CA ASN A 152 -7.54 2.32 -29.59
C ASN A 152 -7.17 0.86 -29.92
N LYS A 153 -5.98 0.39 -29.52
CA LYS A 153 -5.59 -1.01 -29.59
C LYS A 153 -5.50 -1.58 -28.18
N LYS A 154 -5.65 -2.89 -28.06
CA LYS A 154 -5.54 -3.59 -26.77
C LYS A 154 -4.10 -3.47 -26.25
N ALA A 155 -3.86 -2.48 -25.39
CA ALA A 155 -2.80 -2.43 -24.41
C ALA A 155 -3.47 -2.32 -23.03
N PHE A 156 -2.90 -2.81 -21.94
CA PHE A 156 -3.63 -3.02 -20.69
C PHE A 156 -3.10 -2.15 -19.53
N PRO A 157 -3.81 -1.07 -19.12
CA PRO A 157 -4.99 -0.47 -19.77
C PRO A 157 -4.68 0.30 -21.06
N GLY A 158 -3.39 0.56 -21.36
CA GLY A 158 -2.98 1.24 -22.59
C GLY A 158 -3.42 2.71 -22.68
N ASN A 159 -3.23 3.32 -23.84
CA ASN A 159 -3.79 4.65 -24.14
C ASN A 159 -5.29 4.50 -24.49
N CYS A 160 -6.12 4.05 -23.54
CA CYS A 160 -7.57 3.91 -23.72
C CYS A 160 -8.36 5.21 -23.50
N TYR A 161 -7.68 6.30 -23.12
CA TYR A 161 -8.29 7.62 -22.90
C TYR A 161 -7.89 8.57 -24.04
N PRO A 162 -8.79 8.87 -24.99
CA PRO A 162 -8.45 9.53 -26.25
C PRO A 162 -7.99 10.99 -26.11
N ASP A 163 -8.45 11.74 -25.08
CA ASP A 163 -8.48 13.21 -25.14
C ASP A 163 -7.77 13.98 -24.02
N VAL A 164 -7.09 13.33 -23.05
CA VAL A 164 -6.43 14.08 -21.95
C VAL A 164 -4.96 13.78 -21.71
N ARG A 165 -4.45 12.57 -21.99
CA ARG A 165 -3.02 12.26 -21.91
C ARG A 165 -2.63 11.18 -22.91
N LYS A 166 -1.82 11.54 -23.91
CA LYS A 166 -1.23 10.58 -24.84
C LYS A 166 0.18 10.25 -24.35
N TYR A 167 0.37 9.02 -23.89
CA TYR A 167 1.69 8.49 -23.56
C TYR A 167 2.33 7.84 -24.79
N ALA A 168 3.50 7.22 -24.62
CA ALA A 168 4.20 6.53 -25.70
C ALA A 168 3.25 5.63 -26.51
N GLY A 169 3.22 5.84 -27.84
CA GLY A 169 2.33 5.12 -28.75
C GLY A 169 2.76 3.68 -29.07
N SER A 170 3.89 3.24 -28.55
CA SER A 170 4.39 1.88 -28.67
C SER A 170 4.14 1.09 -27.38
N ASP A 171 3.67 -0.14 -27.56
CA ASP A 171 3.74 -1.17 -26.52
C ASP A 171 5.08 -1.89 -26.65
N ASN A 172 5.82 -2.06 -25.56
CA ASN A 172 7.09 -2.76 -25.55
C ASN A 172 6.94 -4.29 -25.39
N GLY A 173 5.71 -4.81 -25.54
CA GLY A 173 5.31 -6.21 -25.37
C GLY A 173 4.61 -6.46 -24.03
N SER A 174 4.56 -5.46 -23.15
CA SER A 174 4.04 -5.62 -21.78
C SER A 174 2.58 -6.05 -21.78
N SER A 175 1.75 -5.51 -22.68
CA SER A 175 0.32 -5.78 -22.64
C SER A 175 -0.06 -7.24 -22.94
N ALA A 176 0.66 -7.89 -23.86
CA ALA A 176 0.37 -9.25 -24.28
C ALA A 176 0.79 -10.28 -23.23
N ASN A 177 1.92 -10.05 -22.57
CA ASN A 177 2.53 -11.01 -21.64
C ASN A 177 2.01 -10.85 -20.19
N ARG A 178 1.49 -9.68 -19.85
CA ARG A 178 1.05 -9.35 -18.48
C ARG A 178 -0.04 -10.26 -17.90
N PRO A 179 -1.09 -10.66 -18.63
CA PRO A 179 -2.07 -11.61 -18.10
C PRO A 179 -1.45 -12.96 -17.70
N GLU A 180 -0.40 -13.41 -18.40
CA GLU A 180 0.34 -14.61 -18.03
C GLU A 180 1.24 -14.35 -16.82
N ALA A 181 1.97 -13.23 -16.79
CA ALA A 181 2.79 -12.85 -15.64
C ALA A 181 1.99 -12.78 -14.34
N GLU A 182 0.81 -12.16 -14.35
CA GLU A 182 -0.08 -12.06 -13.18
C GLU A 182 -0.59 -13.44 -12.72
N LYS A 183 -0.87 -14.36 -13.66
CA LYS A 183 -1.18 -15.77 -13.32
C LYS A 183 0.01 -16.49 -12.67
N LEU A 184 1.22 -16.22 -13.14
CA LEU A 184 2.44 -16.81 -12.58
C LEU A 184 2.77 -16.23 -11.19
N ILE A 185 2.56 -14.93 -10.98
CA ILE A 185 2.62 -14.31 -9.63
C ILE A 185 1.63 -15.03 -8.72
N ALA A 186 0.39 -15.25 -9.16
CA ALA A 186 -0.60 -16.00 -8.39
C ALA A 186 -0.19 -17.46 -8.10
N ALA A 187 0.51 -18.11 -9.03
CA ALA A 187 1.03 -19.46 -8.83
C ALA A 187 2.13 -19.51 -7.77
N VAL A 188 3.15 -18.65 -7.88
CA VAL A 188 4.23 -18.56 -6.90
C VAL A 188 3.72 -18.09 -5.54
N ALA A 189 2.73 -17.18 -5.51
CA ALA A 189 2.10 -16.71 -4.29
C ALA A 189 1.51 -17.85 -3.44
N ARG A 190 0.92 -18.88 -4.06
CA ARG A 190 0.39 -20.04 -3.35
C ARG A 190 1.50 -20.82 -2.63
N LYS A 191 2.68 -20.98 -3.26
CA LYS A 191 3.84 -21.70 -2.68
C LYS A 191 4.35 -21.03 -1.40
N TYR A 192 4.39 -19.69 -1.37
CA TYR A 192 4.93 -18.93 -0.23
C TYR A 192 3.87 -18.30 0.68
N LYS A 193 2.58 -18.59 0.45
CA LYS A 193 1.44 -17.98 1.16
C LYS A 193 1.46 -16.44 1.07
N VAL A 194 1.82 -15.91 -0.09
CA VAL A 194 1.87 -14.48 -0.35
C VAL A 194 0.46 -13.91 -0.42
N SER A 195 0.22 -12.82 0.29
CA SER A 195 -1.04 -12.09 0.25
C SER A 195 -1.05 -11.12 -0.92
N LEU A 196 -1.83 -11.44 -1.95
CA LEU A 196 -1.92 -10.62 -3.16
C LEU A 196 -2.93 -9.47 -3.01
N PHE A 197 -2.66 -8.36 -3.70
CA PHE A 197 -3.62 -7.28 -3.87
C PHE A 197 -3.63 -6.75 -5.30
N ASP A 198 -4.72 -6.06 -5.60
CA ASP A 198 -5.00 -5.47 -6.90
C ASP A 198 -4.47 -4.03 -6.92
N ALA A 199 -3.38 -3.82 -7.63
CA ALA A 199 -2.84 -2.48 -7.88
C ALA A 199 -3.32 -1.92 -9.23
N LEU A 200 -4.12 -2.66 -10.00
CA LEU A 200 -4.57 -2.26 -11.31
C LEU A 200 -5.85 -1.41 -11.22
N HIS A 201 -6.97 -2.04 -10.90
CA HIS A 201 -8.28 -1.43 -11.05
C HIS A 201 -8.46 -0.14 -10.24
N PRO A 202 -7.99 -0.04 -8.98
CA PRO A 202 -8.12 1.20 -8.20
C PRO A 202 -7.30 2.39 -8.74
N LEU A 203 -6.42 2.14 -9.71
CA LEU A 203 -5.57 3.15 -10.34
C LEU A 203 -5.93 3.39 -11.81
N SER A 204 -6.58 2.42 -12.48
CA SER A 204 -6.81 2.42 -13.94
C SER A 204 -7.56 3.64 -14.46
N ASP A 205 -8.53 4.16 -13.73
CA ASP A 205 -9.35 5.31 -14.17
C ASP A 205 -8.69 6.67 -13.95
N HIS A 206 -7.42 6.69 -13.55
CA HIS A 206 -6.67 7.90 -13.23
C HIS A 206 -5.34 7.99 -14.01
N PRO A 207 -5.38 8.10 -15.34
CA PRO A 207 -4.17 8.29 -16.13
C PRO A 207 -3.40 9.55 -15.71
N GLU A 208 -4.05 10.54 -15.09
CA GLU A 208 -3.43 11.75 -14.60
C GLU A 208 -2.44 11.55 -13.45
N TRP A 209 -2.51 10.41 -12.79
CA TRP A 209 -1.57 10.01 -11.74
C TRP A 209 -0.27 9.45 -12.26
N TYR A 210 -0.01 9.54 -13.57
CA TYR A 210 1.17 9.00 -14.20
C TYR A 210 1.90 10.10 -14.98
N VAL A 211 3.23 10.11 -14.89
CA VAL A 211 4.09 11.10 -15.54
C VAL A 211 4.27 10.76 -17.02
N ASP A 212 4.59 9.50 -17.30
CA ASP A 212 4.94 8.97 -18.62
C ASP A 212 4.07 7.77 -19.05
N GLY A 213 2.98 7.54 -18.31
CA GLY A 213 2.06 6.42 -18.51
C GLY A 213 2.48 5.15 -17.77
N LEU A 214 3.62 5.14 -17.07
CA LEU A 214 4.04 4.04 -16.21
C LEU A 214 4.36 4.50 -14.79
N HIS A 215 5.05 5.62 -14.65
CA HIS A 215 5.57 6.07 -13.37
C HIS A 215 4.58 7.00 -12.65
N PRO A 216 4.22 6.72 -11.39
CA PRO A 216 3.29 7.56 -10.65
C PRO A 216 3.80 8.97 -10.37
N THR A 217 2.90 9.95 -10.41
CA THR A 217 3.07 11.25 -9.77
C THR A 217 2.99 11.11 -8.25
N GLU A 218 3.24 12.18 -7.49
CA GLU A 218 3.06 12.16 -6.03
C GLU A 218 1.63 11.72 -5.63
N GLN A 219 0.60 12.18 -6.36
CA GLN A 219 -0.78 11.77 -6.11
C GLN A 219 -1.00 10.26 -6.35
N GLY A 220 -0.42 9.72 -7.43
CA GLY A 220 -0.44 8.29 -7.70
C GLY A 220 0.32 7.47 -6.65
N ALA A 221 1.48 7.96 -6.21
CA ALA A 221 2.27 7.36 -5.14
C ALA A 221 1.50 7.34 -3.80
N ARG A 222 0.80 8.44 -3.47
CA ARG A 222 -0.10 8.51 -2.31
C ARG A 222 -1.19 7.45 -2.41
N ARG A 223 -1.83 7.31 -3.58
CA ARG A 223 -2.90 6.33 -3.76
C ARG A 223 -2.41 4.88 -3.66
N ILE A 224 -1.24 4.58 -4.23
CA ILE A 224 -0.59 3.27 -4.08
C ILE A 224 -0.38 2.93 -2.60
N ALA A 225 0.08 3.90 -1.80
CA ALA A 225 0.29 3.71 -0.37
C ALA A 225 -1.03 3.44 0.38
N GLU A 226 -2.13 4.10 0.02
CA GLU A 226 -3.45 3.86 0.62
C GLU A 226 -3.99 2.46 0.32
N ILE A 227 -3.89 2.01 -0.93
CA ILE A 227 -4.30 0.66 -1.34
C ILE A 227 -3.46 -0.40 -0.61
N THR A 228 -2.15 -0.15 -0.53
CA THR A 228 -1.21 -1.02 0.19
C THR A 228 -1.55 -1.06 1.69
N PHE A 229 -1.76 0.10 2.31
CA PHE A 229 -2.16 0.21 3.71
C PHE A 229 -3.48 -0.50 3.97
N ALA A 230 -4.50 -0.33 3.11
CA ALA A 230 -5.79 -1.00 3.25
C ALA A 230 -5.64 -2.53 3.22
N LYS A 231 -4.78 -3.06 2.34
CA LYS A 231 -4.47 -4.49 2.30
C LYS A 231 -3.80 -4.96 3.59
N LEU A 232 -2.79 -4.23 4.06
CA LEU A 232 -2.05 -4.58 5.29
C LEU A 232 -2.95 -4.49 6.51
N ALA A 233 -3.70 -3.40 6.68
CA ALA A 233 -4.65 -3.18 7.77
C ALA A 233 -5.61 -4.37 7.93
N LYS A 234 -6.22 -4.83 6.83
CA LYS A 234 -7.12 -5.99 6.82
C LYS A 234 -6.39 -7.30 7.11
N SER A 235 -5.26 -7.55 6.45
CA SER A 235 -4.56 -8.85 6.49
C SER A 235 -3.76 -9.08 7.77
N LEU A 236 -3.28 -7.99 8.39
CA LEU A 236 -2.51 -8.00 9.63
C LEU A 236 -3.40 -7.69 10.85
N ARG A 237 -4.65 -7.24 10.64
CA ARG A 237 -5.55 -6.72 11.68
C ARG A 237 -4.87 -5.61 12.49
N LEU A 238 -4.31 -4.62 11.78
CA LEU A 238 -3.58 -3.53 12.41
C LEU A 238 -4.48 -2.78 13.40
N LYS A 239 -3.93 -2.50 14.58
CA LYS A 239 -4.53 -1.56 15.52
C LYS A 239 -4.50 -0.17 14.86
N GLN A 240 -5.64 0.51 14.86
CA GLN A 240 -5.80 1.81 14.23
C GLN A 240 -6.45 2.78 15.22
N PRO A 241 -6.25 4.10 15.07
CA PRO A 241 -6.97 5.10 15.82
C PRO A 241 -8.48 4.98 15.58
N ALA A 242 -9.28 5.36 16.58
CA ALA A 242 -10.72 5.46 16.40
C ALA A 242 -11.04 6.74 15.61
N PRO A 243 -11.81 6.67 14.51
CA PRO A 243 -12.25 7.86 13.79
C PRO A 243 -13.20 8.69 14.65
N ARG A 244 -13.11 10.02 14.56
CA ARG A 244 -14.00 10.94 15.28
C ARG A 244 -14.91 11.67 14.30
N LEU A 245 -16.22 11.45 14.41
CA LEU A 245 -17.22 12.14 13.61
C LEU A 245 -17.60 13.47 14.27
N GLU A 246 -17.60 14.54 13.48
CA GLU A 246 -18.00 15.88 13.89
C GLU A 246 -18.97 16.49 12.87
N PRO A 247 -20.00 17.23 13.33
CA PRO A 247 -20.88 17.96 12.43
C PRO A 247 -20.17 19.20 11.88
N GLY A 248 -20.31 19.45 10.57
CA GLY A 248 -19.89 20.70 9.92
C GLY A 248 -21.08 21.53 9.44
N THR A 249 -20.83 22.48 8.54
CA THR A 249 -21.88 23.29 7.90
C THR A 249 -22.22 22.68 6.54
N GLY A 250 -23.35 21.97 6.44
CA GLY A 250 -23.77 21.27 5.22
C GLY A 250 -22.94 20.02 4.89
N ASN A 251 -22.13 19.55 5.83
CA ASN A 251 -21.28 18.38 5.69
C ASN A 251 -21.07 17.69 7.04
N VAL A 252 -20.50 16.49 7.01
CA VAL A 252 -19.92 15.84 8.18
C VAL A 252 -18.43 15.65 7.98
N ILE A 253 -17.67 15.65 9.07
CA ILE A 253 -16.22 15.55 9.06
C ILE A 253 -15.82 14.33 9.89
N ILE A 254 -14.98 13.47 9.32
CA ILE A 254 -14.36 12.35 10.04
C ILE A 254 -12.89 12.68 10.24
N ASN A 255 -12.48 12.88 11.49
CA ASN A 255 -11.10 13.20 11.85
C ASN A 255 -10.31 11.95 12.24
N ASN A 256 -9.04 11.90 11.83
CA ASN A 256 -8.05 10.98 12.36
C ASN A 256 -7.09 11.72 13.31
N PRO A 257 -7.31 11.67 14.64
CA PRO A 257 -6.42 12.35 15.59
C PRO A 257 -5.11 11.60 15.85
N GLY A 258 -4.93 10.40 15.29
CA GLY A 258 -3.82 9.51 15.60
C GLY A 258 -2.54 9.78 14.81
N ASN A 259 -1.57 8.87 15.01
CA ASN A 259 -0.25 8.88 14.39
C ASN A 259 -0.06 7.75 13.35
N SER A 260 -1.15 7.07 12.98
CA SER A 260 -1.23 6.10 11.88
C SER A 260 -2.52 6.34 11.10
N GLY A 261 -2.65 5.76 9.92
CA GLY A 261 -3.83 5.85 9.09
C GLY A 261 -5.05 5.16 9.71
N ILE A 262 -6.24 5.58 9.27
CA ILE A 262 -7.50 4.88 9.51
C ILE A 262 -8.03 4.40 8.17
N LEU A 263 -8.21 3.09 8.04
CA LEU A 263 -8.97 2.48 6.97
C LEU A 263 -10.46 2.53 7.35
N LEU A 264 -11.24 3.25 6.56
CA LEU A 264 -12.69 3.34 6.73
C LEU A 264 -13.44 2.19 6.05
N ASP A 265 -12.81 1.38 5.20
CA ASP A 265 -13.49 0.23 4.60
C ASP A 265 -14.16 -0.65 5.68
N GLY A 266 -15.47 -0.89 5.53
CA GLY A 266 -16.27 -1.60 6.52
C GLY A 266 -16.80 -0.73 7.65
N TRP A 267 -16.67 0.59 7.55
CA TRP A 267 -17.48 1.57 8.28
C TRP A 267 -18.66 2.01 7.43
N LYS A 268 -19.70 2.52 8.10
CA LYS A 268 -20.80 3.22 7.43
C LYS A 268 -21.14 4.52 8.16
N LEU A 269 -21.42 5.54 7.37
CA LEU A 269 -21.99 6.81 7.80
C LEU A 269 -23.49 6.77 7.53
N THR A 270 -24.33 7.03 8.53
CA THR A 270 -25.79 6.97 8.39
C THR A 270 -26.51 7.98 9.27
N ASP A 271 -27.63 8.52 8.80
CA ASP A 271 -28.58 9.33 9.56
C ASP A 271 -29.77 8.49 10.09
N GLY A 272 -29.73 7.16 9.91
CA GLY A 272 -30.82 6.23 10.21
C GLY A 272 -31.70 5.87 9.00
N THR A 273 -31.75 6.72 7.98
CA THR A 273 -32.53 6.49 6.74
C THR A 273 -31.60 6.24 5.55
N ASN A 274 -30.61 7.11 5.36
CA ASN A 274 -29.61 7.04 4.31
C ASN A 274 -28.29 6.49 4.86
N THR A 275 -27.54 5.81 4.01
CA THR A 275 -26.26 5.20 4.40
C THR A 275 -25.23 5.35 3.28
N LEU A 276 -24.02 5.76 3.64
CA LEU A 276 -22.81 5.64 2.83
C LEU A 276 -21.94 4.57 3.48
N ILE A 277 -21.64 3.51 2.73
CA ILE A 277 -20.69 2.47 3.15
C ILE A 277 -19.35 2.81 2.50
N PHE A 278 -18.30 2.91 3.32
CA PHE A 278 -16.96 3.19 2.83
C PHE A 278 -16.35 1.93 2.22
N GLU A 279 -15.77 2.08 1.04
CA GLU A 279 -15.13 1.03 0.27
C GLU A 279 -13.95 1.59 -0.54
N ASN A 280 -13.38 0.78 -1.43
CA ASN A 280 -12.30 1.19 -2.34
C ASN A 280 -11.07 1.75 -1.61
N SER A 281 -10.67 1.15 -0.49
CA SER A 281 -9.50 1.61 0.27
C SER A 281 -9.64 3.08 0.66
N THR A 282 -10.77 3.45 1.25
CA THR A 282 -10.97 4.81 1.78
C THR A 282 -10.13 4.97 3.05
N VAL A 283 -9.12 5.84 3.00
CA VAL A 283 -8.14 6.01 4.08
C VAL A 283 -8.07 7.45 4.53
N ILE A 284 -8.03 7.68 5.85
CA ILE A 284 -7.73 8.99 6.43
C ILE A 284 -6.29 8.96 6.97
N HIS A 285 -5.44 9.87 6.47
CA HIS A 285 -4.05 9.98 6.90
C HIS A 285 -3.95 10.47 8.35
N PRO A 286 -2.83 10.22 9.05
CA PRO A 286 -2.64 10.69 10.42
C PRO A 286 -2.82 12.22 10.50
N LYS A 287 -3.54 12.68 11.53
CA LYS A 287 -3.83 14.10 11.77
C LYS A 287 -4.60 14.82 10.66
N ASP A 288 -5.19 14.05 9.74
CA ASP A 288 -5.99 14.56 8.63
C ASP A 288 -7.49 14.31 8.87
N ARG A 289 -8.33 14.79 7.95
CA ARG A 289 -9.77 14.68 8.00
C ARG A 289 -10.38 14.35 6.64
N LEU A 290 -11.49 13.63 6.67
CA LEU A 290 -12.34 13.38 5.51
C LEU A 290 -13.61 14.20 5.63
N ILE A 291 -13.89 15.04 4.65
CA ILE A 291 -15.09 15.88 4.59
C ILE A 291 -16.08 15.22 3.63
N ILE A 292 -17.33 15.06 4.07
CA ILE A 292 -18.39 14.41 3.29
C ILE A 292 -19.56 15.38 3.22
N ALA A 293 -19.84 15.89 2.02
CA ALA A 293 -20.95 16.80 1.80
C ALA A 293 -22.30 16.09 2.01
N ILE A 294 -23.29 16.82 2.52
CA ILE A 294 -24.68 16.35 2.54
C ILE A 294 -25.40 17.00 1.36
N GLY A 295 -26.05 16.20 0.52
CA GLY A 295 -26.77 16.76 -0.62
C GLY A 295 -27.69 15.77 -1.34
N PRO A 296 -27.95 15.96 -2.65
CA PRO A 296 -28.96 15.18 -3.37
C PRO A 296 -28.54 13.76 -3.75
N GLU A 297 -27.24 13.45 -3.78
CA GLU A 297 -26.71 12.16 -4.25
C GLU A 297 -25.64 11.59 -3.31
N THR A 298 -25.37 10.29 -3.45
CA THR A 298 -24.29 9.61 -2.72
C THR A 298 -23.12 9.36 -3.65
N GLN A 299 -21.98 9.99 -3.38
CA GLN A 299 -20.69 9.74 -4.02
C GLN A 299 -19.80 8.98 -3.04
N LYS A 300 -19.34 7.79 -3.45
CA LYS A 300 -18.59 6.83 -2.61
C LYS A 300 -17.17 6.55 -3.08
N ASP A 301 -16.78 7.08 -4.23
CA ASP A 301 -15.43 6.96 -4.77
C ASP A 301 -14.48 7.89 -4.01
N PRO A 302 -13.52 7.35 -3.22
CA PRO A 302 -12.61 8.16 -2.40
C PRO A 302 -11.62 9.00 -3.21
N THR A 303 -11.57 8.82 -4.53
CA THR A 303 -10.75 9.64 -5.43
C THR A 303 -11.45 10.94 -5.84
N LYS A 304 -12.74 11.08 -5.48
CA LYS A 304 -13.59 12.24 -5.74
C LYS A 304 -14.09 12.83 -4.41
N PRO A 305 -14.55 14.09 -4.39
CA PRO A 305 -15.24 14.64 -3.23
C PRO A 305 -16.43 13.75 -2.83
N LEU A 306 -16.42 13.26 -1.59
CA LEU A 306 -17.46 12.36 -1.09
C LEU A 306 -18.72 13.13 -0.73
N GLN A 307 -19.87 12.48 -0.94
CA GLN A 307 -21.17 13.04 -0.65
C GLN A 307 -22.13 11.95 -0.17
N ILE A 308 -23.02 12.28 0.77
CA ILE A 308 -24.12 11.41 1.18
C ILE A 308 -25.46 12.06 0.84
N LYS A 309 -26.35 11.29 0.20
CA LYS A 309 -27.72 11.72 -0.04
C LYS A 309 -28.46 11.84 1.28
N SER A 310 -28.89 13.04 1.67
CA SER A 310 -29.73 13.27 2.85
C SER A 310 -30.27 14.69 2.90
N SER A 311 -31.38 14.88 3.61
CA SER A 311 -31.92 16.18 4.02
C SER A 311 -31.76 16.44 5.52
N GLN A 312 -31.14 15.51 6.25
CA GLN A 312 -30.95 15.60 7.70
C GLN A 312 -29.80 16.55 8.05
N SER A 313 -29.86 17.11 9.27
CA SER A 313 -28.77 17.94 9.76
C SER A 313 -27.51 17.08 10.01
N PRO A 314 -26.30 17.66 9.90
CA PRO A 314 -25.04 16.98 10.22
C PRO A 314 -25.03 16.26 11.58
N ALA A 315 -25.74 16.78 12.58
CA ALA A 315 -25.82 16.21 13.92
C ALA A 315 -26.61 14.88 13.99
N ALA A 316 -27.42 14.57 12.97
CA ALA A 316 -28.16 13.31 12.90
C ALA A 316 -27.27 12.12 12.54
N PHE A 317 -26.10 12.37 11.94
CA PHE A 317 -25.25 11.29 11.43
C PHE A 317 -24.50 10.56 12.52
N ARG A 318 -24.29 9.26 12.30
CA ARG A 318 -23.47 8.37 13.11
C ARG A 318 -22.51 7.62 12.20
N LEU A 319 -21.27 7.49 12.67
CA LEU A 319 -20.24 6.68 12.05
C LEU A 319 -20.12 5.39 12.87
N ILE A 320 -20.48 4.27 12.27
CA ILE A 320 -20.48 2.97 12.96
C ILE A 320 -19.86 1.90 12.08
N PRO A 321 -19.29 0.82 12.67
CA PRO A 321 -18.87 -0.33 11.89
C PRO A 321 -20.06 -0.90 11.09
N ALA A 322 -19.87 -1.10 9.79
CA ALA A 322 -20.78 -1.91 9.00
C ALA A 322 -20.60 -3.35 9.49
N LYS A 323 -21.58 -3.88 10.24
CA LYS A 323 -21.56 -5.31 10.62
C LYS A 323 -21.33 -6.11 9.35
N LYS A 324 -20.39 -7.06 9.40
CA LYS A 324 -20.31 -8.12 8.38
C LYS A 324 -21.67 -8.82 8.40
N TYR A 325 -22.45 -8.65 7.34
CA TYR A 325 -23.49 -9.62 7.01
C TYR A 325 -22.82 -10.92 6.56
#